data_AF-A0A2A6BQV2-F1
#
_entry.id   AF-A0A2A6BQV2-F1
#
_cell.length_a   1.000
_cell.length_b   1.000
_cell.length_c   1.000
_cell.angle_alpha   90.00
_cell.angle_beta   90.00
_cell.angle_gamma   90.00
#
_symmetry.space_group_name_H-M   'P 1'
#
loop_
_entity.id
_entity.type
_entity.pdbx_description
1 polymer ?
#
loop_
_entity_poly.entity_id
_entity_poly.type
_entity_poly.pdbx_seq_one_letter_code
_entity_poly.pdbx_strand_id
1 'polypeptide(L)'
;MLLLPFLFLLSTVLADRSPPRYRIQLDYPPSSRWDQIIDDHLQYLPLVQIEAAKIIPRPVQKIVWKIAENIRYFFPSDYAQELEGTVEGGR
;
A
#
# COMPACT_ATOMS: atom_id res chain seq x y z
N MET A 1 0.59 -26.66 -34.67
CA MET A 1 -0.28 -26.00 -33.66
C MET A 1 0.49 -25.66 -32.37
N LEU A 2 1.68 -25.05 -32.46
CA LEU A 2 2.52 -24.67 -31.29
C LEU A 2 2.76 -23.15 -31.19
N LEU A 3 2.24 -22.37 -32.15
CA LEU A 3 2.46 -20.93 -32.24
C LEU A 3 1.69 -20.14 -31.16
N LEU A 4 0.45 -20.55 -30.87
CA LEU A 4 -0.39 -19.95 -29.82
C LEU A 4 0.17 -20.07 -28.40
N PRO A 5 0.60 -21.25 -27.91
CA PRO A 5 1.21 -21.35 -26.58
C PRO A 5 2.56 -20.63 -26.50
N PHE A 6 3.33 -20.60 -27.59
CA PHE A 6 4.58 -19.86 -27.66
C PHE A 6 4.36 -18.33 -27.61
N LEU A 7 3.36 -17.81 -28.34
CA LEU A 7 2.97 -16.40 -28.28
C LEU A 7 2.42 -16.00 -26.90
N PHE A 8 1.67 -16.90 -26.24
CA PHE A 8 1.18 -16.68 -24.88
C PHE A 8 2.34 -16.58 -23.87
N LEU A 9 3.32 -17.49 -23.95
CA LEU A 9 4.55 -17.44 -23.14
C LEU A 9 5.40 -16.20 -23.44
N LEU A 10 5.47 -15.78 -24.70
CA LEU A 10 6.23 -14.59 -25.08
C LEU A 10 5.54 -13.31 -24.56
N SER A 11 4.20 -13.27 -24.55
CA SER A 11 3.42 -12.14 -24.04
C SER A 11 3.55 -11.93 -22.54
N THR A 12 3.71 -13.00 -21.75
CA THR A 12 3.92 -12.89 -20.30
C THR A 12 5.36 -12.50 -19.94
N VAL A 13 6.33 -12.83 -20.81
CA VAL A 13 7.74 -12.41 -20.66
C VAL A 13 7.95 -10.96 -21.08
N LEU A 14 7.21 -10.49 -22.09
CA LEU A 14 7.21 -9.10 -22.57
C LEU A 14 6.27 -8.17 -21.78
N ALA A 15 5.51 -8.70 -20.82
CA ALA A 15 4.71 -7.88 -19.93
C ALA A 15 5.65 -6.93 -19.19
N ASP A 16 5.52 -5.63 -19.47
CA ASP A 16 6.29 -4.57 -18.84
C ASP A 16 6.07 -4.66 -17.32
N ARG A 17 7.09 -5.13 -16.60
CA ARG A 17 7.07 -5.28 -15.13
C ARG A 17 7.28 -3.95 -14.41
N SER A 18 7.13 -2.83 -15.12
CA SER A 18 7.20 -1.51 -14.51
C SER A 18 6.06 -1.34 -13.50
N PRO A 19 6.34 -0.79 -12.30
CA PRO A 19 5.29 -0.49 -11.33
C PRO A 19 4.30 0.52 -11.93
N PRO A 20 3.00 0.44 -11.58
CA PRO A 20 2.03 1.42 -12.01
C PRO A 20 2.44 2.84 -11.57
N ARG A 21 2.14 3.84 -12.41
CA ARG A 21 2.44 5.24 -12.12
C ARG A 21 1.18 5.96 -11.72
N TYR A 22 1.24 6.65 -10.59
CA TYR A 22 0.14 7.43 -10.05
C TYR A 22 0.50 8.91 -9.99
N ARG A 23 -0.51 9.76 -10.06
CA ARG A 23 -0.39 11.20 -9.81
C ARG A 23 -1.07 11.51 -8.49
N ILE A 24 -0.29 11.93 -7.49
CA ILE A 24 -0.81 12.42 -6.23
C ILE A 24 -1.21 13.88 -6.39
N GLN A 25 -2.45 14.22 -6.07
CA GLN A 25 -2.94 15.60 -6.09
C GLN A 25 -2.79 16.23 -4.70
N LEU A 26 -1.83 17.15 -4.55
CA LEU A 26 -1.55 17.81 -3.26
C LEU A 26 -2.63 18.82 -2.85
N ASP A 27 -3.44 19.28 -3.82
CA ASP A 27 -4.57 20.17 -3.59
C ASP A 27 -5.74 19.48 -2.86
N TYR A 28 -5.76 18.15 -2.84
CA TYR A 28 -6.76 17.38 -2.11
C TYR A 28 -6.46 17.34 -0.60
N PRO A 29 -7.51 17.14 0.23
CA PRO A 29 -7.32 16.85 1.65
C PRO A 29 -6.28 15.74 1.83
N PRO A 30 -5.29 15.88 2.72
CA PRO A 30 -4.23 14.90 2.88
C PRO A 30 -4.74 13.46 3.08
N SER A 31 -5.86 13.30 3.80
CA SER A 31 -6.49 12.01 4.06
C SER A 31 -7.02 11.28 2.82
N SER A 32 -7.26 11.96 1.69
CA SER A 32 -7.81 11.34 0.48
C SER A 32 -6.79 11.24 -0.67
N ARG A 33 -5.53 11.64 -0.44
CA ARG A 33 -4.51 11.73 -1.50
C ARG A 33 -4.11 10.35 -2.05
N TRP A 34 -4.27 9.31 -1.24
CA TRP A 34 -3.82 7.95 -1.52
C TRP A 34 -4.93 6.99 -1.95
N ASP A 35 -6.20 7.42 -1.94
CA ASP A 35 -7.38 6.56 -2.13
C ASP A 35 -7.28 5.68 -3.37
N GLN A 36 -6.98 6.26 -4.55
CA GLN A 36 -6.86 5.50 -5.79
C GLN A 36 -5.83 4.37 -5.67
N ILE A 37 -4.69 4.63 -5.03
CA ILE A 37 -3.61 3.65 -4.90
C ILE A 37 -4.06 2.52 -3.95
N ILE A 38 -4.78 2.87 -2.89
CA ILE A 38 -5.30 1.91 -1.93
C ILE A 38 -6.38 1.03 -2.57
N ASP A 39 -7.31 1.63 -3.30
CA ASP A 39 -8.37 0.93 -4.02
C ASP A 39 -7.80 -0.07 -5.04
N ASP A 40 -6.82 0.36 -5.84
CA ASP A 40 -6.18 -0.49 -6.86
C ASP A 40 -5.42 -1.69 -6.26
N HIS A 41 -5.07 -1.63 -4.97
CA HIS A 41 -4.28 -2.65 -4.27
C HIS A 41 -4.99 -3.27 -3.06
N LEU A 42 -6.29 -3.02 -2.88
CA LEU A 42 -7.03 -3.40 -1.68
C LEU A 42 -6.93 -4.92 -1.38
N GLN A 43 -6.91 -5.74 -2.43
CA GLN A 43 -6.72 -7.19 -2.35
C GLN A 43 -5.37 -7.63 -1.73
N TYR A 44 -4.35 -6.77 -1.73
CA TYR A 44 -3.01 -7.09 -1.23
C TYR A 44 -2.78 -6.61 0.21
N LEU A 45 -3.61 -5.70 0.72
CA LEU A 45 -3.43 -5.12 2.07
C LEU A 45 -3.37 -6.18 3.19
N PRO A 46 -4.22 -7.23 3.19
CA PRO A 46 -4.12 -8.28 4.22
C PRO A 46 -2.78 -9.01 4.18
N LEU A 47 -2.22 -9.25 2.99
CA LEU A 47 -0.93 -9.91 2.84
C LEU A 47 0.21 -9.02 3.34
N VAL A 48 0.17 -7.72 3.03
CA VAL A 48 1.14 -6.75 3.53
C VAL A 48 1.15 -6.73 5.06
N GLN A 49 -0.03 -6.76 5.70
CA GLN A 49 -0.13 -6.80 7.16
C GLN A 49 0.51 -8.07 7.75
N ILE A 50 0.24 -9.23 7.14
CA ILE A 50 0.81 -10.52 7.58
C ILE A 50 2.33 -10.51 7.47
N GLU A 51 2.87 -10.05 6.34
CA GLU A 51 4.32 -10.02 6.12
C GLU A 51 5.02 -8.98 7.02
N ALA A 52 4.41 -7.80 7.20
CA ALA A 52 4.95 -6.77 8.10
C ALA A 52 5.00 -7.27 9.56
N ALA A 53 3.98 -7.99 10.02
CA ALA A 53 3.93 -8.54 11.38
C ALA A 53 5.04 -9.57 11.67
N LYS A 54 5.60 -10.22 10.65
CA LYS A 54 6.74 -11.14 10.82
C LYS A 54 8.05 -10.40 11.14
N ILE A 55 8.18 -9.16 10.69
CA ILE A 55 9.38 -8.34 10.91
C ILE A 55 9.38 -7.77 12.33
N ILE A 56 8.21 -7.44 12.88
CA ILE A 56 8.07 -6.84 14.21
C ILE A 56 8.08 -7.95 15.28
N PRO A 57 9.12 -8.02 16.14
CA PRO A 57 9.16 -9.03 17.20
C PRO A 57 7.96 -8.91 18.13
N ARG A 58 7.33 -10.04 18.50
CA ARG A 58 6.14 -10.07 19.36
C ARG A 58 6.21 -9.19 20.62
N PRO A 59 7.35 -9.12 21.36
CA PRO A 59 7.44 -8.29 22.56
C PRO A 59 7.25 -6.79 22.30
N VAL A 60 7.66 -6.29 21.13
CA VAL A 60 7.58 -4.86 20.80
C VAL A 60 6.29 -4.47 20.09
N GLN A 61 5.47 -5.44 19.63
CA GLN A 61 4.21 -5.16 18.93
C GLN A 61 3.28 -4.24 19.76
N LYS A 62 3.18 -4.44 21.07
CA LYS A 62 2.37 -3.58 21.95
C LYS A 62 2.85 -2.12 21.96
N ILE A 63 4.16 -1.91 21.93
CA ILE A 63 4.77 -0.57 21.90
C ILE A 63 4.51 0.08 20.55
N VAL A 64 4.70 -0.67 19.46
CA VAL A 64 4.44 -0.20 18.10
C VAL A 64 2.97 0.22 17.94
N TRP A 65 2.02 -0.56 18.44
CA TRP A 65 0.60 -0.19 18.43
C TRP A 65 0.29 1.07 19.22
N LYS A 66 0.90 1.24 20.38
CA LYS A 66 0.74 2.48 21.16
C LYS A 66 1.33 3.70 20.45
N ILE A 67 2.44 3.54 19.72
CA ILE A 67 3.01 4.61 18.89
C ILE A 67 2.07 4.93 17.72
N ALA A 68 1.52 3.92 17.06
CA ALA A 68 0.57 4.09 15.96
C ALA A 68 -0.71 4.82 16.40
N GLU A 69 -1.25 4.55 17.59
CA GLU A 69 -2.38 5.30 18.17
C GLU A 69 -2.07 6.79 18.40
N ASN A 70 -0.79 7.16 18.45
CA ASN A 70 -0.31 8.52 18.74
C ASN A 70 0.44 9.13 17.55
N ILE A 71 0.14 8.69 16.32
CA ILE A 71 0.91 9.04 15.12
C ILE A 71 0.99 10.56 14.87
N ARG A 72 -0.06 11.30 15.22
CA ARG A 72 -0.11 12.77 15.13
C ARG A 72 0.95 13.50 15.97
N TYR A 73 1.49 12.87 17.02
CA TYR A 73 2.57 13.44 17.82
C TYR A 73 3.94 13.28 17.17
N PHE A 74 4.10 12.31 16.26
CA PHE A 74 5.38 11.96 15.65
C PHE A 74 5.54 12.52 14.24
N PHE A 75 4.45 12.86 13.57
CA PHE A 75 4.44 13.33 12.18
C PHE A 75 3.82 14.72 12.07
N PRO A 76 4.26 15.54 11.09
CA PRO A 76 3.54 16.76 10.75
C PRO A 76 2.11 16.45 10.31
N SER A 77 1.21 17.43 10.46
CA SER A 77 -0.24 17.22 10.31
C SER A 77 -0.63 16.56 9.00
N ASP A 78 -0.10 17.02 7.87
CA ASP A 78 -0.40 16.47 6.54
C ASP A 78 0.00 14.99 6.43
N TYR A 79 1.19 14.62 6.90
CA TYR A 79 1.66 13.24 6.88
C TYR A 79 0.84 12.34 7.80
N ALA A 80 0.47 12.84 8.99
CA ALA A 80 -0.38 12.07 9.89
C ALA A 80 -1.76 11.80 9.27
N GLN A 81 -2.35 12.80 8.63
CA GLN A 81 -3.63 12.67 7.93
C GLN A 81 -3.55 11.73 6.72
N GLU A 82 -2.47 11.77 5.93
CA GLU A 82 -2.24 10.82 4.84
C GLU A 82 -2.16 9.36 5.33
N LEU A 83 -1.47 9.13 6.44
CA LEU A 83 -1.34 7.80 7.06
C LEU A 83 -2.68 7.31 7.61
N GLU A 84 -3.43 8.16 8.29
CA GLU A 84 -4.76 7.85 8.82
C GLU A 84 -5.74 7.52 7.69
N GLY A 85 -5.78 8.35 6.64
CA GLY A 85 -6.65 8.14 5.48
C GLY A 85 -6.37 6.82 4.76
N THR A 86 -5.10 6.43 4.65
CA THR A 86 -4.71 5.12 4.09
C THR A 86 -5.28 3.93 4.88
N VAL A 87 -5.39 4.06 6.20
CA VAL A 87 -5.97 3.01 7.05
C VAL A 87 -7.49 2.98 6.95
N GLU A 88 -8.13 4.14 6.79
CA GLU A 88 -9.59 4.26 6.66
C GLU A 88 -10.09 3.82 5.27
N GLY A 89 -9.39 4.17 4.20
CA GLY A 89 -9.73 3.78 2.82
C GLY A 89 -9.52 2.29 2.53
N GLY A 90 -8.75 1.57 3.35
CA GLY A 90 -8.52 0.13 3.22
C GLY A 90 -9.59 -0.76 3.89
N ARG A 91 -10.76 -0.23 4.24
CA ARG A 91 -11.86 -0.93 4.95
C ARG A 91 -13.05 -1.29 4.08
#